data_AF-A0AAP8KKR1-F1
#
_entry.id   AF-A0AAP8KKR1-F1
#
_cell.length_a   1.000
_cell.length_b   1.000
_cell.length_c   1.000
_cell.angle_alpha   90.00
_cell.angle_beta   90.00
_cell.angle_gamma   90.00
#
_symmetry.space_group_name_H-M   'P 1'
#
loop_
_entity.id
_entity.type
_entity.pdbx_description
1 polymer ?
#
loop_
_entity_poly.entity_id
_entity_poly.type
_entity_poly.pdbx_seq_one_letter_code
_entity_poly.pdbx_strand_id
1 'polypeptide(L)'
;MSLLSKTRELNTLLKKHKGIAVDFKDVAQTISSVTVTNVFIVSRRGKILGSSINELLKSQRIIQMLEERHIPSEYTERLMEVKQTESNIDIDNVLTVFPPENRELFIDSRTTIFPILGG
;
A
#
# COMPACT_ATOMS: atom_id res chain seq x y z
N MET A 1 0.37 -14.20 15.62
CA MET A 1 -0.93 -14.63 15.04
C MET A 1 -0.70 -15.71 13.99
N SER A 2 -1.57 -16.71 13.91
CA SER A 2 -1.55 -17.69 12.81
C SER A 2 -2.08 -17.09 11.51
N LEU A 3 -1.75 -17.67 10.35
CA LEU A 3 -2.32 -17.27 9.06
C LEU A 3 -3.86 -17.34 9.08
N LEU A 4 -4.43 -18.38 9.69
CA LEU A 4 -5.88 -18.53 9.84
C LEU A 4 -6.51 -17.38 10.65
N SER A 5 -5.83 -16.91 11.69
CA SER A 5 -6.30 -15.76 12.49
C SER A 5 -6.31 -14.49 11.63
N LYS A 6 -5.23 -14.24 10.88
CA LYS A 6 -5.10 -13.08 9.99
C LYS A 6 -6.16 -13.06 8.89
N THR A 7 -6.43 -14.21 8.26
CA THR A 7 -7.45 -14.31 7.20
C THR A 7 -8.87 -14.18 7.76
N ARG A 8 -9.13 -14.60 9.01
CA ARG A 8 -10.42 -14.38 9.67
C ARG A 8 -10.68 -12.91 10.00
N GLU A 9 -9.64 -12.19 10.42
CA GLU A 9 -9.73 -10.74 10.69
C GLU A 9 -10.11 -9.98 9.43
N LEU A 10 -9.40 -10.23 8.32
CA LEU A 10 -9.69 -9.60 7.02
C LEU A 10 -11.09 -9.98 6.50
N ASN A 11 -11.51 -11.24 6.63
CA ASN A 11 -12.86 -11.67 6.26
C ASN A 11 -13.96 -11.01 7.11
N THR A 12 -13.68 -10.69 8.37
CA THR A 12 -14.64 -10.05 9.26
C THR A 12 -14.90 -8.61 8.82
N LEU A 13 -13.86 -7.88 8.41
CA LEU A 13 -14.01 -6.56 7.81
C LEU A 13 -14.94 -6.60 6.59
N LEU A 14 -14.66 -7.50 5.62
CA LEU A 14 -15.44 -7.60 4.39
C LEU A 14 -16.93 -7.94 4.65
N LYS A 15 -17.20 -8.79 5.65
CA LYS A 15 -18.57 -9.15 6.05
C LYS A 15 -19.33 -8.02 6.76
N LYS A 16 -18.64 -7.07 7.40
CA LYS A 16 -19.27 -5.92 8.06
C LYS A 16 -19.79 -4.89 7.05
N HIS A 17 -19.21 -4.81 5.85
CA HIS A 17 -19.65 -3.91 4.78
C HIS A 17 -20.81 -4.45 3.92
N LYS A 18 -21.55 -5.49 4.36
CA LYS A 18 -22.67 -6.07 3.60
C LYS A 18 -23.74 -5.03 3.23
N GLY A 19 -23.69 -4.52 2.00
CA GLY A 19 -24.66 -3.60 1.40
C GLY A 19 -24.23 -2.13 1.33
N ILE A 20 -23.06 -1.77 1.87
CA ILE A 20 -22.50 -0.41 1.82
C ILE A 20 -21.12 -0.50 1.15
N ALA A 21 -20.74 0.52 0.37
CA ALA A 21 -19.42 0.58 -0.24
C ALA A 21 -18.31 0.37 0.82
N VAL A 22 -17.31 -0.44 0.49
CA VAL A 22 -16.18 -0.72 1.39
C VAL A 22 -15.33 0.55 1.54
N ASP A 23 -14.97 0.91 2.78
CA ASP A 23 -14.03 2.00 3.03
C ASP A 23 -12.59 1.50 2.84
N PHE A 24 -11.91 2.01 1.82
CA PHE A 24 -10.52 1.66 1.53
C PHE A 24 -9.56 2.02 2.66
N LYS A 25 -9.90 2.97 3.55
CA LYS A 25 -9.09 3.27 4.73
C LYS A 25 -9.11 2.11 5.73
N ASP A 26 -10.28 1.57 6.02
CA ASP A 26 -10.44 0.43 6.93
C ASP A 26 -9.76 -0.83 6.36
N VAL A 27 -9.85 -1.02 5.04
CA VAL A 27 -9.13 -2.10 4.34
C VAL A 27 -7.62 -1.92 4.49
N ALA A 28 -7.09 -0.73 4.22
CA ALA A 28 -5.66 -0.46 4.33
C ALA A 28 -5.15 -0.69 5.77
N GLN A 29 -5.91 -0.24 6.78
CA GLN A 29 -5.57 -0.44 8.19
C GLN A 29 -5.60 -1.91 8.60
N THR A 30 -6.60 -2.66 8.15
CA THR A 30 -6.72 -4.09 8.46
C THR A 30 -5.59 -4.89 7.81
N ILE A 31 -5.27 -4.60 6.54
CA ILE A 31 -4.12 -5.22 5.85
C ILE A 31 -2.83 -4.90 6.63
N SER A 32 -2.57 -3.63 6.91
CA SER A 32 -1.39 -3.17 7.67
C SER A 32 -1.24 -3.88 9.01
N SER A 33 -2.34 -4.04 9.77
CA SER A 33 -2.35 -4.78 11.04
C SER A 33 -1.92 -6.24 10.87
N VAL A 34 -2.50 -6.96 9.89
CA VAL A 34 -2.24 -8.40 9.74
C VAL A 34 -0.89 -8.70 9.07
N THR A 35 -0.37 -7.81 8.23
CA THR A 35 0.93 -8.00 7.55
C THR A 35 2.09 -7.28 8.23
N VAL A 36 1.82 -6.34 9.13
CA VAL A 36 2.84 -5.45 9.75
C VAL A 36 3.60 -4.68 8.66
N THR A 37 2.85 -4.06 7.75
CA THR A 37 3.41 -3.32 6.60
C THR A 37 2.71 -1.98 6.40
N ASN A 38 3.40 -1.07 5.71
CA ASN A 38 2.73 0.09 5.15
C ASN A 38 1.90 -0.34 3.95
N VAL A 39 0.73 0.26 3.79
CA VAL A 39 -0.23 -0.08 2.74
C VAL A 39 -0.67 1.20 2.05
N PHE A 40 -0.62 1.17 0.72
CA PHE A 40 -1.27 2.13 -0.15
C PHE A 40 -2.24 1.39 -1.07
N ILE A 41 -3.48 1.88 -1.15
CA ILE A 41 -4.47 1.45 -2.12
C ILE A 41 -4.63 2.61 -3.11
N VAL A 42 -4.17 2.39 -4.34
CA VAL A 42 -4.10 3.42 -5.37
C VAL A 42 -5.02 3.10 -6.54
N SER A 43 -5.64 4.13 -7.09
CA SER A 43 -6.41 4.01 -8.33
C SER A 43 -5.50 3.94 -9.55
N ARG A 44 -6.07 3.57 -10.71
CA ARG A 44 -5.38 3.59 -12.02
C ARG A 44 -4.75 4.94 -12.41
N ARG A 45 -5.16 6.04 -11.78
CA ARG A 45 -4.66 7.40 -12.05
C ARG A 45 -3.84 7.97 -10.89
N GLY A 46 -3.39 7.12 -9.96
CA GLY A 46 -2.53 7.53 -8.85
C GLY A 46 -3.26 8.11 -7.63
N LYS A 47 -4.59 8.30 -7.68
CA LYS A 47 -5.36 8.70 -6.50
C LYS A 47 -5.22 7.68 -5.36
N ILE A 48 -4.85 8.13 -4.17
CA ILE A 48 -4.80 7.33 -2.95
C ILE A 48 -6.24 7.16 -2.42
N LEU A 49 -6.76 5.95 -2.55
CA LEU A 49 -8.08 5.57 -2.08
C LEU A 49 -8.07 5.31 -0.57
N GLY A 50 -7.02 4.66 -0.09
CA GLY A 50 -6.77 4.39 1.32
C GLY A 50 -5.28 4.14 1.58
N SER A 51 -4.83 4.43 2.80
CA SER A 51 -3.45 4.19 3.21
C SER A 51 -3.38 3.91 4.70
N SER A 52 -2.43 3.08 5.11
CA SER A 52 -2.07 2.87 6.51
C SER A 52 -0.56 2.79 6.58
N ILE A 53 0.04 3.76 7.27
CA ILE A 53 1.50 3.97 7.28
C ILE A 53 1.94 4.16 8.72
N ASN A 54 3.07 3.58 9.08
CA ASN A 54 3.69 3.82 10.37
C ASN A 54 4.20 5.28 10.45
N GLU A 55 3.97 5.95 11.57
CA GLU A 55 4.34 7.35 11.78
C GLU A 55 5.84 7.62 11.64
N LEU A 56 6.67 6.59 11.83
CA LEU A 56 8.13 6.64 11.63
C LEU A 56 8.55 6.82 10.16
N LEU A 57 7.62 6.70 9.20
CA LEU A 57 7.87 6.81 7.76
C LEU A 57 7.49 8.15 7.14
N LYS A 58 7.22 9.16 7.96
CA LYS A 58 6.80 10.51 7.52
C LYS A 58 7.97 11.31 6.93
N SER A 59 8.55 10.81 5.84
CA SER A 59 9.32 11.63 4.90
C SER A 59 8.42 12.74 4.36
N GLN A 60 8.99 13.93 4.13
CA GLN A 60 8.23 15.08 3.62
C GLN A 60 7.46 14.74 2.33
N ARG A 61 8.05 13.91 1.46
CA ARG A 61 7.41 13.46 0.22
C ARG A 61 6.17 12.62 0.47
N ILE A 62 6.23 11.71 1.45
CA ILE A 62 5.09 10.87 1.83
C ILE A 62 3.99 11.72 2.45
N ILE A 63 4.34 12.71 3.30
CA ILE A 63 3.38 13.66 3.87
C ILE A 63 2.64 14.37 2.72
N GLN A 64 3.37 14.93 1.76
CA GLN A 64 2.78 15.64 0.63
C GLN A 64 1.86 14.74 -0.21
N MET A 65 2.26 13.51 -0.51
CA MET A 65 1.43 12.54 -1.24
C MET A 65 0.10 12.26 -0.51
N LEU A 66 0.13 12.17 0.83
CA LEU A 66 -1.07 11.95 1.64
C LEU A 66 -1.99 13.17 1.67
N GLU A 67 -1.42 14.37 1.74
CA GLU A 67 -2.17 15.64 1.70
C GLU A 67 -2.84 15.84 0.32
N GLU A 68 -2.10 15.64 -0.76
CA GLU A 68 -2.60 15.71 -2.14
C GLU A 68 -3.49 14.52 -2.53
N ARG A 69 -3.47 13.47 -1.71
CA ARG A 69 -4.13 12.18 -1.95
C ARG A 69 -3.78 11.58 -3.31
N HIS A 70 -2.56 11.79 -3.77
CA HIS A 70 -2.04 11.27 -5.03
C HIS A 70 -0.60 10.82 -4.88
N ILE A 71 -0.25 9.75 -5.58
CA ILE A 71 1.13 9.35 -5.82
C ILE A 71 1.67 10.04 -7.08
N PRO A 72 3.00 10.16 -7.26
CA PRO A 72 3.58 10.71 -8.48
C PRO A 72 3.05 10.02 -9.75
N SER A 73 2.84 10.80 -10.81
CA SER A 73 2.35 10.29 -12.10
C SER A 73 3.29 9.27 -12.70
N GLU A 74 4.60 9.54 -12.68
CA GLU A 74 5.63 8.62 -13.18
C GLU A 74 5.58 7.28 -12.44
N TYR A 75 5.41 7.31 -11.11
CA TYR A 75 5.28 6.09 -10.33
C TYR A 75 3.98 5.34 -10.64
N THR A 76 2.89 6.07 -10.88
CA THR A 76 1.61 5.49 -11.33
C THR A 76 1.78 4.73 -12.64
N GLU A 77 2.47 5.31 -13.63
CA GLU A 77 2.72 4.69 -14.92
C GLU A 77 3.50 3.38 -14.77
N ARG A 78 4.56 3.38 -13.96
CA ARG A 78 5.35 2.17 -13.64
C ARG A 78 4.49 1.08 -12.98
N LEU A 79 3.62 1.45 -12.03
CA LEU A 79 2.71 0.48 -11.40
C LEU A 79 1.73 -0.14 -12.41
N MET A 80 1.33 0.60 -13.45
CA MET A 80 0.45 0.06 -14.50
C MET A 80 1.12 -0.97 -15.40
N GLU A 81 2.46 -1.00 -15.45
CA GLU A 81 3.23 -1.99 -16.20
C GLU A 81 3.28 -3.35 -15.49
N VAL A 82 3.14 -3.37 -14.16
CA VAL A 82 3.17 -4.59 -13.34
C VAL A 82 1.87 -5.40 -13.54
N LYS A 83 1.97 -6.54 -14.24
CA LYS A 83 0.81 -7.40 -14.59
C LYS A 83 0.56 -8.57 -13.64
N GLN A 84 1.51 -8.86 -12.76
CA GLN A 84 1.44 -9.95 -11.79
C GLN A 84 2.10 -9.51 -10.48
N THR A 85 1.85 -10.22 -9.38
CA THR A 85 2.47 -9.89 -8.10
C THR A 85 3.98 -9.89 -8.22
N GLU A 86 4.60 -8.77 -7.85
CA GLU A 86 6.05 -8.63 -7.74
C GLU A 86 6.39 -8.37 -6.27
N SER A 87 7.23 -9.21 -5.67
CA SER A 87 7.47 -9.21 -4.23
C SER A 87 8.95 -9.06 -3.90
N ASN A 88 9.23 -8.61 -2.67
CA ASN A 88 10.58 -8.39 -2.14
C ASN A 88 11.45 -7.42 -2.96
N ILE A 89 10.82 -6.43 -3.58
CA ILE A 89 11.49 -5.35 -4.32
C ILE A 89 12.30 -4.51 -3.33
N ASP A 90 13.61 -4.35 -3.58
CA ASP A 90 14.52 -3.59 -2.71
C ASP A 90 14.40 -2.06 -2.93
N ILE A 91 15.18 -1.30 -2.15
CA ILE A 91 15.21 0.17 -2.17
C ILE A 91 15.85 0.75 -3.44
N ASP A 92 16.66 -0.03 -4.16
CA ASP A 92 17.39 0.43 -5.34
C ASP A 92 16.56 0.27 -6.62
N ASN A 93 15.48 -0.51 -6.56
CA ASN A 93 14.55 -0.69 -7.67
C ASN A 93 13.56 0.50 -7.79
N VAL A 94 13.30 0.91 -9.03
CA VAL A 94 12.36 1.97 -9.41
C VAL A 94 10.90 1.75 -8.99
N LEU A 95 10.53 0.52 -8.66
CA LEU A 95 9.22 0.09 -8.14
C LEU A 95 9.15 0.11 -6.61
N THR A 96 10.18 0.58 -5.92
CA THR A 96 10.12 0.73 -4.46
C THR A 96 9.13 1.83 -4.06
N VAL A 97 8.35 1.58 -3.01
CA VAL A 97 7.44 2.58 -2.44
C VAL A 97 8.18 3.55 -1.49
N PHE A 98 9.40 3.20 -1.09
CA PHE A 98 10.19 3.98 -0.14
C PHE A 98 10.92 5.14 -0.83
N PRO A 99 11.11 6.29 -0.15
CA PRO A 99 11.87 7.40 -0.71
C PRO A 99 13.36 7.08 -0.93
N PRO A 100 13.87 7.08 -2.17
CA PRO A 100 15.29 6.80 -2.44
C PRO A 100 16.22 7.84 -1.79
N GLU A 101 15.77 9.08 -1.59
CA GLU A 101 16.48 10.13 -0.87
C GLU A 101 16.72 9.78 0.62
N ASN A 102 15.96 8.83 1.17
CA ASN A 102 16.09 8.32 2.52
C ASN A 102 16.63 6.88 2.53
N ARG A 103 17.37 6.47 1.49
CA ARG A 103 17.89 5.10 1.31
C ARG A 103 18.53 4.51 2.55
N GLU A 104 19.37 5.27 3.26
CA GLU A 104 20.08 4.78 4.44
C GLU A 104 19.13 4.31 5.57
N LEU A 105 17.96 4.95 5.70
CA LEU A 105 16.94 4.57 6.68
C LEU A 105 16.16 3.32 6.24
N PHE A 106 16.17 3.01 4.95
CA PHE A 106 15.31 2.00 4.32
C PHE A 106 16.11 0.93 3.56
N ILE A 107 17.38 0.73 3.92
CA ILE A 107 18.29 -0.19 3.20
C ILE A 107 17.74 -1.62 3.13
N ASP A 108 17.10 -2.08 4.21
CA ASP A 108 16.50 -3.41 4.30
C ASP A 108 15.01 -3.43 3.94
N SER A 109 14.49 -2.33 3.41
CA SER A 109 13.08 -2.25 3.05
C SER A 109 12.73 -3.20 1.92
N ARG A 110 11.47 -3.67 1.92
CA ARG A 110 10.92 -4.55 0.90
C ARG A 110 9.56 -4.03 0.47
N THR A 111 9.39 -3.86 -0.84
CA THR A 111 8.13 -3.50 -1.47
C THR A 111 7.52 -4.74 -2.10
N THR A 112 6.18 -4.85 -2.06
CA THR A 112 5.42 -5.86 -2.81
C THR A 112 4.25 -5.17 -3.48
N ILE A 113 4.09 -5.41 -4.78
CA ILE A 113 3.03 -4.84 -5.61
C ILE A 113 2.04 -5.95 -5.94
N PHE A 114 0.77 -5.70 -5.63
CA PHE A 114 -0.34 -6.58 -5.98
C PHE A 114 -1.25 -5.87 -6.98
N PRO A 115 -1.25 -6.27 -8.27
CA PRO A 115 -2.21 -5.74 -9.24
C PRO A 115 -3.65 -6.10 -8.83
N ILE A 116 -4.51 -5.10 -8.69
CA ILE A 116 -5.94 -5.30 -8.42
C ILE A 116 -6.66 -5.46 -9.76
N LEU A 117 -7.05 -6.70 -10.08
CA LEU A 117 -7.77 -7.05 -11.29
C LEU A 117 -9.26 -7.21 -10.96
N GLY A 118 -10.12 -6.52 -11.71
CA GLY A 118 -11.58 -6.65 -11.58
C GLY A 118 -12.19 -5.64 -10.63
N GLY A 119 -12.82 -4.63 -11.24
CA GLY A 119 -13.74 -3.64 -10.68
C GLY A 119 -14.59 -3.11 -11.81
#